data_AF-A0A4Y4CSW8-F1
#
_entry.id   AF-A0A4Y4CSW8-F1
#
_cell.length_a   1.000
_cell.length_b   1.000
_cell.length_c   1.000
_cell.angle_alpha   90.00
_cell.angle_beta   90.00
_cell.angle_gamma   90.00
#
_symmetry.space_group_name_H-M   'P 1'
#
loop_
_entity.id
_entity.type
_entity.pdbx_description
1 polymer ?
#
loop_
_entity_poly.entity_id
_entity_poly.type
_entity_poly.pdbx_seq_one_letter_code
_entity_poly.pdbx_strand_id
1 'polypeptide(L)'
;MAQQPDDQLGELAKPLEVFGAALIYTIRPQGMRTYLDLHGQTAKVRANRECALLSHIFNQARAWGYTDAPNPCAGIKGHKETGRDRYVEDDEFRAVWEKGHYTLQDAMDLALLTGQRPADVLKLTRADIRDGALHLKQNKTGQKLAIEITGELAQVIERTPAGRRRSRAPG
;
A
#
# COMPACT_ATOMS: atom_id res chain seq x y z
N MET A 1 9.68 18.51 8.42
CA MET A 1 8.22 18.25 8.34
C MET A 1 8.05 16.86 7.77
N ALA A 2 7.57 15.91 8.58
CA ALA A 2 7.32 14.55 8.12
C ALA A 2 6.08 14.56 7.21
N GLN A 3 6.23 14.12 5.97
CA GLN A 3 5.14 13.87 5.05
C GLN A 3 4.29 12.73 5.64
N GLN A 4 3.17 13.04 6.30
CA GLN A 4 2.21 12.01 6.69
C GLN A 4 1.45 11.56 5.44
N PRO A 5 1.30 10.24 5.19
CA PRO A 5 0.64 9.74 3.99
C PRO A 5 -0.87 10.04 4.00
N ASP A 6 -1.41 10.49 2.86
CA ASP A 6 -2.83 10.86 2.64
C ASP A 6 -3.84 9.80 3.12
N ASP A 7 -3.46 8.52 3.18
CA ASP A 7 -4.29 7.42 3.69
C ASP A 7 -4.78 7.65 5.12
N GLN A 8 -4.04 8.40 5.96
CA GLN A 8 -4.40 8.63 7.37
C GLN A 8 -5.60 9.59 7.52
N LEU A 9 -5.83 10.49 6.56
CA LEU A 9 -6.93 11.46 6.63
C LEU A 9 -8.29 10.75 6.54
N GLY A 10 -8.40 9.69 5.74
CA GLY A 10 -9.61 8.88 5.64
C GLY A 10 -9.91 8.06 6.90
N GLU A 11 -8.89 7.79 7.72
CA GLU A 11 -8.99 7.08 8.99
C GLU A 11 -9.41 8.01 10.15
N LEU A 12 -9.39 9.33 9.97
CA LEU A 12 -9.81 10.29 10.99
C LEU A 12 -11.33 10.47 11.09
N ALA A 13 -12.08 10.24 10.01
CA ALA A 13 -13.49 10.59 9.94
C ALA A 13 -14.33 9.99 11.10
N LYS A 14 -14.14 8.69 11.37
CA LYS A 14 -14.92 7.98 12.39
C LYS A 14 -14.43 8.23 13.83
N PRO A 15 -13.11 8.30 14.09
CA PRO A 15 -12.60 8.83 15.34
C PRO A 15 -13.08 10.25 15.66
N LEU A 16 -13.17 11.15 14.66
CA LEU A 16 -13.66 12.50 14.86
C LEU A 16 -15.16 12.53 15.18
N GLU A 17 -15.96 11.67 14.56
CA GLU A 17 -17.39 11.54 14.88
C GLU A 17 -17.60 11.14 16.36
N VAL A 18 -16.79 10.20 16.87
CA VAL A 18 -16.98 9.65 18.21
C VAL A 18 -16.24 10.43 19.30
N PHE A 19 -15.03 10.90 19.01
CA PHE A 19 -14.13 11.53 19.97
C PHE A 19 -13.78 12.98 19.64
N GLY A 20 -14.19 13.52 18.49
CA GLY A 20 -13.79 14.86 18.05
C GLY A 20 -14.29 15.99 18.94
N ALA A 21 -15.40 15.79 19.65
CA ALA A 21 -15.91 16.73 20.66
C ALA A 21 -15.42 16.40 22.09
N ALA A 22 -14.75 15.25 22.28
CA ALA A 22 -14.25 14.85 23.58
C ALA A 22 -12.93 15.57 23.88
N LEU A 23 -12.78 16.03 25.12
CA LEU A 23 -11.52 16.59 25.58
C LEU A 23 -10.52 15.46 25.75
N ILE A 24 -9.24 15.72 25.45
CA ILE A 24 -8.21 14.68 25.42
C ILE A 24 -8.13 13.88 26.74
N TYR A 25 -8.44 14.52 27.88
CA TYR A 25 -8.42 13.92 29.21
C TYR A 25 -9.67 13.09 29.56
N THR A 26 -10.74 13.16 28.77
CA THR A 26 -11.97 12.38 29.02
C THR A 26 -11.97 11.03 28.32
N ILE A 27 -11.06 10.82 27.37
CA ILE A 27 -10.95 9.56 26.62
C ILE A 27 -10.24 8.52 27.47
N ARG A 28 -10.97 7.43 27.79
CA ARG A 28 -10.49 6.35 28.67
C ARG A 28 -10.26 5.05 27.89
N PRO A 29 -9.37 4.15 28.37
CA PRO A 29 -9.16 2.84 27.75
C PRO A 29 -10.44 2.02 27.56
N GLN A 30 -11.38 2.12 28.50
CA GLN A 30 -12.69 1.45 28.39
C GLN A 30 -13.49 1.96 27.19
N GLY A 31 -13.54 3.28 26.97
CA GLY A 31 -14.22 3.87 25.82
C GLY A 31 -13.57 3.47 24.50
N MET A 32 -12.24 3.40 24.48
CA MET A 32 -11.48 2.90 23.33
C MET A 32 -11.77 1.42 23.05
N ARG A 33 -11.89 0.58 24.08
CA ARG A 33 -12.27 -0.83 23.93
C ARG A 33 -13.69 -0.98 23.40
N THR A 34 -14.65 -0.22 23.93
CA THR A 34 -16.04 -0.21 23.45
C THR A 34 -16.12 0.23 21.99
N TYR A 35 -15.39 1.27 21.60
CA TYR A 35 -15.28 1.72 20.21
C TYR A 35 -14.76 0.61 19.30
N LEU A 36 -13.64 -0.01 19.69
CA LEU A 36 -13.00 -1.08 18.93
C LEU A 36 -13.94 -2.29 18.76
N ASP A 37 -14.70 -2.65 19.79
CA ASP A 37 -15.64 -3.76 19.75
C ASP A 37 -16.87 -3.46 18.88
N LEU A 38 -17.48 -2.29 19.03
CA LEU A 38 -18.64 -1.90 18.23
C LEU A 38 -18.28 -1.74 16.75
N HIS A 39 -17.20 -1.02 16.45
CA HIS A 39 -16.81 -0.84 15.05
C HIS A 39 -16.24 -2.13 14.45
N GLY A 40 -15.54 -2.94 15.25
CA GLY A 40 -15.00 -4.23 14.83
C GLY A 40 -16.06 -5.24 14.40
N GLN A 41 -17.33 -5.08 14.81
CA GLN A 41 -18.42 -5.93 14.29
C GLN A 41 -18.62 -5.78 12.78
N THR A 42 -18.41 -4.58 12.25
CA THR A 42 -18.59 -4.28 10.82
C THR A 42 -17.27 -4.17 10.06
N ALA A 43 -16.20 -3.68 10.69
CA ALA A 43 -14.92 -3.46 10.02
C ALA A 43 -13.71 -3.64 10.97
N LYS A 44 -13.36 -4.90 11.26
CA LYS A 44 -12.23 -5.26 12.16
C LYS A 44 -10.91 -4.56 11.83
N VAL A 45 -10.49 -4.64 10.55
CA VAL A 45 -9.23 -4.04 10.08
C VAL A 45 -9.24 -2.53 10.24
N ARG A 46 -10.36 -1.87 9.88
CA ARG A 46 -10.47 -0.41 9.97
C ARG A 46 -10.47 0.06 11.42
N ALA A 47 -11.20 -0.62 12.30
CA ALA A 47 -11.22 -0.32 13.72
C ALA A 47 -9.83 -0.44 14.37
N ASN A 48 -9.03 -1.44 13.97
CA ASN A 48 -7.64 -1.57 14.41
C ASN A 48 -6.78 -0.39 13.95
N ARG A 49 -6.87 0.00 12.67
CA ARG A 49 -6.12 1.13 12.12
C ARG A 49 -6.47 2.45 12.80
N GLU A 50 -7.75 2.70 13.02
CA GLU A 50 -8.25 3.88 13.73
C GLU A 50 -7.76 3.93 15.19
N CYS A 51 -7.73 2.79 15.90
CA CYS A 51 -7.14 2.69 17.23
C CYS A 51 -5.62 2.98 17.21
N ALA A 52 -4.90 2.47 16.20
CA ALA A 52 -3.48 2.75 16.03
C ALA A 52 -3.22 4.25 15.74
N LEU A 53 -4.07 4.88 14.92
CA LEU A 53 -4.02 6.31 14.64
C LEU A 53 -4.27 7.14 15.89
N LEU A 54 -5.32 6.83 16.66
CA LEU A 54 -5.60 7.49 17.93
C LEU A 54 -4.43 7.32 18.91
N SER A 55 -3.87 6.12 19.01
CA SER A 55 -2.67 5.87 19.81
C SER A 55 -1.49 6.77 19.40
N HIS A 56 -1.27 6.94 18.10
CA HIS A 56 -0.23 7.83 17.59
C HIS A 56 -0.50 9.31 17.95
N ILE A 57 -1.74 9.78 17.77
CA ILE A 57 -2.17 11.14 18.13
C ILE A 57 -1.94 11.41 19.62
N PHE A 58 -2.34 10.47 20.50
CA PHE A 58 -2.14 10.61 21.94
C PHE A 58 -0.67 10.66 22.33
N ASN A 59 0.18 9.82 21.74
CA ASN A 59 1.61 9.87 21.98
C ASN A 59 2.22 11.20 21.51
N GLN A 60 1.77 11.72 20.36
CA GLN A 60 2.23 13.01 19.84
C GLN A 60 1.76 14.18 20.72
N ALA A 61 0.51 14.16 21.18
CA ALA A 61 -0.03 15.15 22.10
C ALA A 61 0.76 15.20 23.41
N ARG A 62 1.17 14.04 23.94
CA ARG A 62 2.07 13.95 25.10
C ARG A 62 3.44 14.55 24.80
N ALA A 63 4.05 14.21 23.67
CA ALA A 63 5.36 14.73 23.28
C ALA A 63 5.37 16.26 23.12
N TRP A 64 4.24 16.85 22.74
CA TRP A 64 4.06 18.30 22.62
C TRP A 64 3.58 18.98 23.91
N GLY A 65 3.39 18.23 25.01
CA GLY A 65 2.98 18.79 26.30
C GLY A 65 1.49 19.14 26.41
N TYR A 66 0.63 18.64 25.51
CA TYR A 66 -0.82 18.84 25.62
C TYR A 66 -1.45 17.97 26.72
N THR A 67 -0.80 16.89 27.12
CA THR A 67 -1.26 16.04 28.23
C THR A 67 -0.11 15.22 28.82
N ASP A 68 -0.13 15.00 30.13
CA ASP A 68 0.77 14.05 30.81
C ASP A 68 0.14 12.67 30.99
N ALA A 69 -1.17 12.56 30.70
CA ALA A 69 -1.93 11.34 30.90
C ALA A 69 -1.37 10.17 30.06
N PRO A 70 -1.42 8.93 30.56
CA PRO A 70 -1.03 7.77 29.76
C PRO A 70 -1.94 7.63 28.54
N ASN A 71 -1.39 7.11 27.44
CA ASN A 71 -2.13 6.88 26.21
C ASN A 71 -3.27 5.87 26.47
N PRO A 72 -4.55 6.23 26.22
CA PRO A 72 -5.69 5.38 26.51
C PRO A 72 -5.77 4.14 25.62
N CYS A 73 -5.07 4.13 24.48
CA CYS A 73 -4.98 2.99 23.57
C CYS A 73 -3.88 2.00 23.98
N ALA A 74 -3.02 2.36 24.93
CA ALA A 74 -1.92 1.50 25.37
C ALA A 74 -2.48 0.22 26.02
N GLY A 75 -1.99 -0.94 25.58
CA GLY A 75 -2.40 -2.26 26.10
C GLY A 75 -3.74 -2.77 25.55
N ILE A 76 -4.42 -2.04 24.66
CA ILE A 76 -5.63 -2.54 24.00
C ILE A 76 -5.24 -3.51 22.88
N LYS A 77 -5.63 -4.77 23.02
CA LYS A 77 -5.43 -5.79 21.99
C LYS A 77 -6.41 -5.58 20.83
N GLY A 78 -5.85 -5.40 19.62
CA GLY A 78 -6.60 -5.33 18.37
C GLY A 78 -7.31 -6.64 18.00
N HIS A 79 -8.24 -6.55 17.07
CA HIS A 79 -8.87 -7.71 16.44
C HIS A 79 -7.86 -8.52 15.63
N LYS A 80 -8.02 -9.84 15.55
CA LYS A 80 -7.19 -10.67 14.68
C LYS A 80 -7.49 -10.33 13.21
N GLU A 81 -6.46 -9.91 12.49
CA GLU A 81 -6.53 -9.68 11.05
C GLU A 81 -6.04 -10.93 10.32
N THR A 82 -6.82 -11.38 9.34
CA THR A 82 -6.39 -12.43 8.43
C THR A 82 -5.95 -11.73 7.15
N GLY A 83 -4.64 -11.81 6.84
CA GLY A 83 -4.12 -11.33 5.57
C GLY A 83 -4.74 -12.09 4.40
N ARG A 84 -4.75 -11.47 3.22
CA ARG A 84 -5.05 -12.20 1.97
C ARG A 84 -3.80 -13.01 1.63
N ASP A 85 -3.92 -14.33 1.64
CA ASP A 85 -2.81 -15.26 1.37
C ASP A 85 -3.06 -16.09 0.10
N ARG A 86 -3.63 -15.45 -0.92
CA ARG A 86 -3.93 -16.12 -2.19
C ARG A 86 -2.69 -16.03 -3.09
N TYR A 87 -2.08 -17.18 -3.36
CA TYR A 87 -1.10 -17.31 -4.43
C TYR A 87 -1.82 -17.35 -5.79
N VAL A 88 -1.20 -16.78 -6.82
CA VAL A 88 -1.72 -16.82 -8.20
C VAL A 88 -0.95 -17.90 -8.94
N GLU A 89 -1.64 -18.93 -9.36
CA GLU A 89 -1.05 -20.04 -10.12
C GLU A 89 -0.82 -19.64 -11.59
N ASP A 90 0.03 -20.39 -12.28
CA ASP A 90 0.45 -20.10 -13.66
C ASP A 90 -0.74 -20.10 -14.64
N ASP A 91 -1.73 -20.96 -14.42
CA ASP A 91 -2.95 -21.04 -15.23
C ASP A 91 -3.85 -19.81 -15.05
N GLU A 92 -4.01 -19.32 -13.83
CA GLU A 92 -4.72 -18.08 -13.53
C GLU A 92 -3.99 -16.87 -14.14
N PHE A 93 -2.67 -16.81 -13.98
CA PHE A 93 -1.85 -15.76 -14.60
C PHE A 93 -2.05 -15.76 -16.12
N ARG A 94 -1.96 -16.95 -16.73
CA ARG A 94 -2.13 -17.12 -18.18
C ARG A 94 -3.53 -16.74 -18.65
N ALA A 95 -4.57 -17.12 -17.93
CA ALA A 95 -5.95 -16.80 -18.27
C ALA A 95 -6.21 -15.29 -18.31
N VAL A 96 -5.56 -14.52 -17.42
CA VAL A 96 -5.62 -13.05 -17.45
C VAL A 96 -4.76 -12.49 -18.58
N TRP A 97 -3.55 -13.00 -18.75
CA TRP A 97 -2.62 -12.57 -19.80
C TRP A 97 -3.24 -12.69 -21.19
N GLU A 98 -3.87 -13.82 -21.51
CA GLU A 98 -4.48 -14.08 -22.82
C GLU A 98 -5.65 -13.15 -23.15
N LYS A 99 -6.42 -12.74 -22.14
CA LYS A 99 -7.53 -11.78 -22.30
C LYS A 99 -7.07 -10.33 -22.19
N GLY A 100 -5.86 -10.10 -21.71
CA GLY A 100 -5.28 -8.78 -21.49
C GLY A 100 -4.99 -8.06 -22.81
N HIS A 101 -5.13 -6.73 -22.79
CA HIS A 101 -4.56 -5.90 -23.85
C HIS A 101 -3.03 -6.03 -23.85
N TYR A 102 -2.36 -5.83 -24.99
CA TYR A 102 -0.91 -6.02 -25.10
C TYR A 102 -0.11 -5.19 -24.05
N THR A 103 -0.60 -4.01 -23.67
CA THR A 103 0.02 -3.20 -22.60
C THR A 103 -0.07 -3.85 -21.23
N LEU A 104 -1.16 -4.58 -20.95
CA LEU A 104 -1.32 -5.33 -19.71
C LEU A 104 -0.43 -6.57 -19.73
N GLN A 105 -0.38 -7.30 -20.84
CA GLN A 105 0.51 -8.44 -21.03
C GLN A 105 1.97 -8.06 -20.77
N ASP A 106 2.44 -6.96 -21.37
CA ASP A 106 3.79 -6.45 -21.16
C ASP A 106 4.04 -6.05 -19.70
N ALA A 107 3.09 -5.37 -19.05
CA ALA A 107 3.21 -5.01 -17.64
C ALA A 107 3.23 -6.24 -16.71
N MET A 108 2.44 -7.27 -17.03
CA MET A 108 2.42 -8.54 -16.30
C MET A 108 3.75 -9.27 -16.44
N ASP A 109 4.28 -9.40 -17.65
CA ASP A 109 5.54 -10.09 -17.90
C ASP A 109 6.72 -9.33 -17.28
N LEU A 110 6.74 -7.99 -17.37
CA LEU A 110 7.73 -7.18 -16.67
C LEU A 110 7.65 -7.39 -15.15
N ALA A 111 6.45 -7.41 -14.56
CA ALA A 111 6.29 -7.64 -13.13
C ALA A 111 6.79 -9.04 -12.71
N LEU A 112 6.46 -10.07 -13.50
CA LEU A 112 6.88 -11.45 -13.26
C LEU A 112 8.41 -11.59 -13.34
N LEU A 113 9.02 -11.10 -14.43
CA LEU A 113 10.45 -11.27 -14.71
C LEU A 113 11.35 -10.41 -13.82
N THR A 114 10.88 -9.23 -13.40
CA THR A 114 11.67 -8.32 -12.56
C THR A 114 11.41 -8.50 -11.07
N GLY A 115 10.35 -9.22 -10.69
CA GLY A 115 9.89 -9.36 -9.30
C GLY A 115 9.49 -8.03 -8.66
N GLN A 116 9.24 -6.99 -9.44
CA GLN A 116 8.92 -5.65 -8.94
C GLN A 116 7.42 -5.46 -8.74
N ARG A 117 7.08 -4.52 -7.86
CA ARG A 117 5.69 -4.22 -7.57
C ARG A 117 5.05 -3.53 -8.76
N PRO A 118 3.73 -3.68 -8.99
CA PRO A 118 3.05 -3.06 -10.12
C PRO A 118 3.31 -1.55 -10.22
N ALA A 119 3.29 -0.82 -9.10
CA ALA A 119 3.55 0.62 -9.08
C ALA A 119 5.02 0.99 -9.41
N ASP A 120 5.98 0.10 -9.13
CA ASP A 120 7.38 0.30 -9.52
C ASP A 120 7.57 -0.02 -11.01
N VAL A 121 6.94 -1.10 -11.52
CA VAL A 121 6.95 -1.49 -12.94
C VAL A 121 6.39 -0.39 -13.84
N LEU A 122 5.26 0.21 -13.46
CA LEU A 122 4.60 1.28 -14.22
C LEU A 122 5.43 2.58 -14.34
N LYS A 123 6.46 2.75 -13.49
CA LYS A 123 7.36 3.91 -13.53
C LYS A 123 8.63 3.66 -14.34
N LEU A 124 8.89 2.43 -14.77
CA LEU A 124 10.07 2.10 -15.54
C LEU A 124 10.02 2.80 -16.91
N THR A 125 11.16 3.38 -17.28
CA THR A 125 11.35 4.05 -18.57
C THR A 125 12.57 3.49 -19.28
N ARG A 126 12.73 3.79 -20.57
CA ARG A 126 13.95 3.42 -21.30
C ARG A 126 15.21 4.09 -20.75
N ALA A 127 15.09 5.25 -20.11
CA ALA A 127 16.22 5.94 -19.49
C ALA A 127 16.77 5.18 -18.27
N ASP A 128 15.99 4.24 -17.73
CA ASP A 128 16.41 3.38 -16.63
C ASP A 128 17.28 2.22 -17.11
N ILE A 129 17.39 1.99 -18.42
CA ILE A 129 18.24 0.96 -19.01
C ILE A 129 19.63 1.53 -19.28
N ARG A 130 20.64 0.98 -18.59
CA ARG A 130 22.05 1.37 -18.69
C ARG A 130 22.95 0.16 -18.50
N ASP A 131 24.01 0.08 -19.31
CA ASP A 131 25.04 -0.98 -19.21
C ASP A 131 24.46 -2.40 -19.27
N GLY A 132 23.46 -2.63 -20.12
CA GLY A 132 22.80 -3.94 -20.26
C GLY A 132 21.90 -4.32 -19.09
N ALA A 133 21.63 -3.42 -18.15
CA ALA A 133 20.78 -3.65 -16.99
C ALA A 133 19.67 -2.61 -16.86
N LEU A 134 18.56 -3.00 -16.23
CA LEU A 134 17.44 -2.16 -15.82
C LEU A 134 17.66 -1.68 -14.39
N HIS A 135 17.90 -0.38 -14.23
CA HIS A 135 18.17 0.24 -12.93
C HIS A 135 16.91 0.84 -12.35
N LEU A 136 16.54 0.46 -11.12
CA LEU A 136 15.36 1.01 -10.47
C LEU A 136 15.58 1.30 -8.99
N LYS A 137 14.77 2.21 -8.45
CA LYS A 137 14.68 2.49 -7.02
C LYS A 137 13.28 2.15 -6.55
N GLN A 138 13.16 1.17 -5.66
CA GLN A 138 11.87 0.73 -5.12
C GLN A 138 11.22 1.85 -4.30
N ASN A 139 9.95 2.17 -4.57
CA ASN A 139 9.30 3.32 -3.95
C ASN A 139 9.06 3.15 -2.43
N LYS A 140 8.76 1.94 -1.95
CA LYS A 140 8.45 1.73 -0.52
C LYS A 140 9.69 1.59 0.36
N THR A 141 10.71 0.89 -0.13
CA THR A 141 11.91 0.54 0.65
C THR A 141 13.08 1.48 0.35
N GLY A 142 13.06 2.16 -0.80
CA GLY A 142 14.15 3.02 -1.27
C GLY A 142 15.36 2.27 -1.81
N GLN A 143 15.34 0.94 -1.87
CA GLN A 143 16.45 0.12 -2.36
C GLN A 143 16.69 0.35 -3.85
N LYS A 144 17.97 0.43 -4.22
CA LYS A 144 18.42 0.54 -5.61
C LYS A 144 18.83 -0.83 -6.11
N LEU A 145 18.32 -1.22 -7.27
CA LEU A 145 18.55 -2.53 -7.88
C LEU A 145 18.93 -2.32 -9.35
N ALA A 146 19.78 -3.20 -9.87
CA ALA A 146 20.08 -3.32 -11.29
C ALA A 146 19.78 -4.77 -11.69
N ILE A 147 18.86 -4.94 -12.63
CA ILE A 147 18.44 -6.26 -13.14
C ILE A 147 19.05 -6.43 -14.52
N GLU A 148 19.89 -7.45 -14.69
CA GLU A 148 20.50 -7.74 -15.98
C GLU A 148 19.41 -8.05 -17.03
N ILE A 149 19.52 -7.44 -18.21
CA ILE A 149 18.55 -7.63 -19.30
C ILE A 149 19.02 -8.79 -20.18
N THR A 150 18.53 -9.98 -19.89
CA THR A 150 18.80 -11.19 -20.67
C THR A 150 17.53 -12.01 -20.89
N GLY A 151 17.59 -12.97 -21.81
CA GLY A 151 16.52 -13.95 -22.05
C GLY A 151 15.17 -13.31 -22.36
N GLU A 152 14.13 -13.75 -21.64
CA GLU A 152 12.75 -13.29 -21.82
C GLU A 152 12.59 -11.80 -21.48
N LEU A 153 13.36 -11.27 -20.52
CA LEU A 153 13.27 -9.86 -20.14
C LEU A 153 13.69 -8.95 -21.30
N ALA A 154 14.73 -9.34 -22.05
CA ALA A 154 15.14 -8.62 -23.24
C ALA A 154 14.02 -8.61 -24.30
N GLN A 155 13.37 -9.74 -24.53
CA GLN A 155 12.27 -9.86 -25.51
C GLN A 155 11.07 -8.98 -25.14
N VAL A 156 10.69 -8.95 -23.86
CA VAL A 156 9.60 -8.09 -23.36
C VAL A 156 9.99 -6.62 -23.53
N ILE A 157 11.20 -6.24 -23.14
CA ILE A 157 11.69 -4.88 -23.32
C ILE A 157 11.70 -4.49 -24.81
N GLU A 158 12.13 -5.35 -25.72
CA GLU A 158 12.14 -5.05 -27.16
C GLU A 158 10.72 -4.83 -27.72
N ARG A 159 9.77 -5.69 -27.36
CA ARG A 159 8.39 -5.60 -27.90
C ARG A 159 7.54 -4.50 -27.26
N THR A 160 7.95 -3.93 -26.13
CA THR A 160 7.30 -2.78 -25.47
C THR A 160 7.93 -1.46 -25.96
N PRO A 161 7.42 -0.83 -27.04
CA PRO A 161 8.00 0.40 -27.56
C PRO A 161 7.86 1.57 -26.58
N ALA A 162 8.86 2.44 -26.56
CA ALA A 162 8.78 3.73 -25.89
C ALA A 162 7.67 4.57 -26.56
N GLY A 163 6.50 4.66 -25.92
CA GLY A 163 5.46 5.61 -26.30
C GLY A 163 4.77 5.33 -27.64
N ARG A 164 4.13 4.17 -27.82
CA ARG A 164 3.11 4.03 -28.87
C ARG A 164 1.95 3.15 -28.42
N ARG A 165 0.74 3.75 -28.34
CA ARG A 165 -0.52 3.02 -28.47
C ARG A 165 -0.43 2.27 -29.81
N ARG A 166 -0.20 0.96 -29.81
CA ARG A 166 -0.62 0.13 -30.94
C ARG A 166 -2.14 0.30 -31.05
N SER A 167 -2.60 1.02 -32.07
CA SER A 167 -4.01 1.06 -32.43
C SER A 167 -4.41 -0.33 -32.90
N ARG A 168 -5.40 -0.93 -32.25
CA ARG A 168 -6.04 -2.15 -32.74
C ARG A 168 -6.74 -1.83 -34.06
N ALA A 169 -6.53 -2.63 -35.10
CA ALA A 169 -7.36 -2.59 -36.31
C ALA A 169 -8.83 -2.86 -35.92
N PRO A 170 -9.81 -2.15 -36.50
CA PRO A 170 -11.21 -2.40 -36.21
C PRO A 170 -11.55 -3.86 -36.59
N GLY A 171 -12.12 -4.58 -35.62
CA GLY A 171 -12.80 -5.85 -35.88
C GLY A 171 -14.27 -5.60 -36.09
#